data_AF-A0A1R2CNZ4-F1
#
_entry.id   AF-A0A1R2CNZ4-F1
#
_cell.length_a   1.000
_cell.length_b   1.000
_cell.length_c   1.000
_cell.angle_alpha   90.00
_cell.angle_beta   90.00
_cell.angle_gamma   90.00
#
_symmetry.space_group_name_H-M   'P 1'
#
loop_
_entity.id
_entity.type
_entity.pdbx_description
1 polymer ?
#
loop_
_entity_poly.entity_id
_entity_poly.type
_entity_poly.pdbx_seq_one_letter_code
_entity_poly.pdbx_strand_id
1 'polypeptide(L)'
;MAAEKIAIGLLIALIAAIEIALSFDIWLDSGSDYCEKLQESSNGFQDFLMWVTQHLTYLFAALMMLAIILEYNYLVGLELAFIYTIVNVIESLMKASIGYPRPYWIDSNVEGFSCSEGFGDPSGHSMMVVAIFPYAVYRTTNNYLYYVPVAIFDILVLHYRMYGGYHSYSQVVLGTLIGGYILYIAISYFNYLNFYIESTKKIWGFASVIAFCFIVMMAAVLLYAYREVYWEDEWSDNIEANCNRIDGEDAKVNTLFGTFTVFFWLGAVSAYWYSDYMRLKDNSIKIWERVLRILIVFGAYEGFYFLMAIDYGALSVKAFMNIVLSYLQGFLCCGGIPLLWAIGKGIKPSENSPQDPESAGMLNTEKD
;
A
#
# COMPACT_ATOMS: atom_id res chain seq x y z
N MET A 1 1.10 25.75 -3.96
CA MET A 1 -0.11 24.97 -3.67
C MET A 1 -1.10 24.82 -4.83
N ALA A 2 -1.72 25.88 -5.37
CA ALA A 2 -2.69 25.73 -6.48
C ALA A 2 -2.01 25.25 -7.78
N ALA A 3 -0.84 25.81 -8.11
CA ALA A 3 -0.06 25.42 -9.29
C ALA A 3 0.42 23.95 -9.24
N GLU A 4 0.82 23.44 -8.07
CA GLU A 4 1.27 22.06 -7.89
C GLU A 4 0.11 21.07 -8.07
N LYS A 5 -1.07 21.36 -7.50
CA LYS A 5 -2.27 20.54 -7.68
C LYS A 5 -2.69 20.50 -9.15
N ILE A 6 -2.64 21.63 -9.85
CA ILE A 6 -2.93 21.72 -11.28
C ILE A 6 -1.90 20.93 -12.09
N ALA A 7 -0.61 21.05 -11.78
CA ALA A 7 0.44 20.31 -12.48
C ALA A 7 0.30 18.79 -12.32
N ILE A 8 0.02 18.31 -11.11
CA ILE A 8 -0.22 16.88 -10.84
C ILE A 8 -1.48 16.41 -11.57
N GLY A 9 -2.57 17.17 -11.50
CA GLY A 9 -3.82 16.84 -12.19
C GLY A 9 -3.66 16.79 -13.72
N LEU A 10 -2.91 17.73 -14.30
CA LEU A 10 -2.61 17.75 -15.73
C LEU A 10 -1.70 16.59 -16.15
N LEU A 11 -0.73 16.22 -15.30
CA LEU A 11 0.14 15.07 -15.56
C LEU A 11 -0.66 13.76 -15.53
N ILE A 12 -1.53 13.58 -14.54
CA ILE A 12 -2.42 12.40 -14.46
C ILE A 12 -3.35 12.36 -15.67
N ALA A 13 -3.97 13.49 -16.03
CA ALA A 13 -4.85 13.56 -17.20
C ALA A 13 -4.10 13.27 -18.51
N LEU A 14 -2.85 13.73 -18.63
CA LEU A 14 -1.99 13.44 -19.78
C LEU A 14 -1.64 11.95 -19.85
N ILE A 15 -1.20 11.35 -18.74
CA ILE A 15 -0.88 9.91 -18.70
C ILE A 15 -2.17 9.09 -18.96
N ALA A 16 -3.32 9.51 -18.43
CA ALA A 16 -4.59 8.81 -18.67
C ALA A 16 -5.06 8.97 -20.12
N ALA A 17 -4.85 10.14 -20.74
CA ALA A 17 -5.13 10.34 -22.15
C ALA A 17 -4.18 9.53 -23.04
N ILE A 18 -2.90 9.41 -22.65
CA ILE A 18 -1.94 8.51 -23.30
C ILE A 18 -2.41 7.06 -23.16
N GLU A 19 -2.81 6.63 -21.97
CA GLU A 19 -3.30 5.26 -21.73
C GLU A 19 -4.57 4.94 -22.53
N ILE A 20 -5.56 5.84 -22.54
CA ILE A 20 -6.79 5.71 -23.33
C ILE A 20 -6.49 5.73 -24.83
N ALA A 21 -5.50 6.53 -25.27
CA ALA A 21 -5.07 6.55 -26.67
C ALA A 21 -4.32 5.27 -27.06
N LEU A 22 -3.70 4.59 -26.10
CA LEU A 22 -2.98 3.34 -26.31
C LEU A 22 -3.89 2.11 -26.16
N SER A 23 -5.03 2.18 -25.47
CA SER A 23 -5.85 1.02 -25.05
C SER A 23 -6.70 0.31 -26.14
N PHE A 24 -6.25 0.25 -27.40
CA PHE A 24 -6.86 -0.57 -28.46
C PHE A 24 -5.89 -1.62 -29.00
N ASP A 25 -6.25 -2.91 -28.88
CA ASP A 25 -5.75 -4.16 -29.51
C ASP A 25 -4.24 -4.46 -29.64
N ILE A 26 -3.34 -3.51 -29.37
CA ILE A 26 -1.89 -3.64 -29.58
C ILE A 26 -1.16 -4.18 -28.31
N TRP A 27 -1.87 -4.39 -27.20
CA TRP A 27 -1.29 -4.40 -25.86
C TRP A 27 -0.90 -5.74 -25.24
N LEU A 28 -1.56 -6.85 -25.56
CA LEU A 28 -1.25 -8.14 -24.92
C LEU A 28 0.07 -8.71 -25.44
N ASP A 29 0.24 -8.78 -26.77
CA ASP A 29 1.47 -9.27 -27.40
C ASP A 29 2.66 -8.32 -27.18
N SER A 30 2.46 -6.99 -27.22
CA SER A 30 3.58 -6.04 -27.01
C SER A 30 4.06 -5.97 -25.56
N GLY A 31 3.24 -6.43 -24.60
CA GLY A 31 3.55 -6.41 -23.18
C GLY A 31 4.58 -7.46 -22.79
N SER A 32 4.43 -8.70 -23.27
CA SER A 32 5.37 -9.80 -23.00
C SER A 32 6.68 -9.61 -23.77
N ASP A 33 6.61 -9.19 -25.05
CA ASP A 33 7.78 -8.84 -25.88
C ASP A 33 8.72 -7.85 -25.18
N TYR A 34 8.16 -6.88 -24.46
CA TYR A 34 8.96 -5.91 -23.72
C TYR A 34 9.62 -6.51 -22.48
N CYS A 35 8.92 -7.37 -21.74
CA CYS A 35 9.49 -8.12 -20.62
C CYS A 35 10.64 -9.02 -21.09
N GLU A 36 10.45 -9.77 -22.18
CA GLU A 36 11.48 -10.64 -22.76
C GLU A 36 12.74 -9.84 -23.12
N LYS A 37 12.60 -8.72 -23.85
CA LYS A 37 13.72 -7.84 -24.21
C LYS A 37 14.45 -7.26 -23.00
N LEU A 38 13.74 -6.97 -21.92
CA LEU A 38 14.38 -6.52 -20.69
C LEU A 38 15.21 -7.65 -20.06
N GLN A 39 14.70 -8.88 -20.08
CA GLN A 39 15.37 -10.07 -19.53
C GLN A 39 16.58 -10.52 -20.36
N GLU A 40 16.62 -10.27 -21.67
CA GLU A 40 17.81 -10.49 -22.50
C GLU A 40 19.04 -9.71 -22.01
N SER A 41 18.81 -8.56 -21.36
CA SER A 41 19.88 -7.70 -20.81
C SER A 41 20.27 -8.05 -19.37
N SER A 42 19.73 -9.16 -18.83
CA SER A 42 19.89 -9.59 -17.44
C SER A 42 21.34 -9.69 -17.00
N ASN A 43 21.60 -9.22 -15.79
CA ASN A 43 22.86 -9.43 -15.10
C ASN A 43 22.61 -9.50 -13.59
N GLY A 44 23.55 -10.08 -12.83
CA GLY A 44 23.37 -10.30 -11.39
C GLY A 44 23.13 -9.02 -10.56
N PHE A 45 23.48 -7.83 -11.07
CA PHE A 45 23.14 -6.58 -10.39
C PHE A 45 21.66 -6.21 -10.58
N GLN A 46 21.09 -6.44 -11.77
CA GLN A 46 19.66 -6.26 -12.01
C GLN A 46 18.83 -7.24 -11.18
N ASP A 47 19.28 -8.48 -11.01
CA ASP A 47 18.59 -9.48 -10.18
C ASP A 47 18.61 -9.08 -8.70
N PHE A 48 19.75 -8.58 -8.22
CA PHE A 48 19.86 -8.03 -6.87
C PHE A 48 18.90 -6.83 -6.67
N LEU A 49 18.88 -5.87 -7.60
CA LEU A 49 18.01 -4.71 -7.50
C LEU A 49 16.52 -5.07 -7.63
N MET A 50 16.19 -6.09 -8.43
CA MET A 50 14.84 -6.63 -8.46
C MET A 50 14.47 -7.23 -7.10
N TRP A 51 15.32 -8.06 -6.51
CA TRP A 51 15.04 -8.64 -5.20
C TRP A 51 14.78 -7.55 -4.15
N VAL A 52 15.61 -6.50 -4.16
CA VAL A 52 15.46 -5.31 -3.31
C VAL A 52 14.10 -4.65 -3.54
N THR A 53 13.76 -4.32 -4.79
CA THR A 53 12.50 -3.61 -5.08
C THR A 53 11.25 -4.46 -4.85
N GLN A 54 11.32 -5.77 -5.11
CA GLN A 54 10.24 -6.74 -4.88
C GLN A 54 9.85 -6.79 -3.40
N HIS A 55 10.83 -7.02 -2.51
CA HIS A 55 10.58 -7.28 -1.10
C HIS A 55 10.55 -6.00 -0.26
N LEU A 56 11.35 -4.99 -0.63
CA LEU A 56 11.50 -3.82 0.22
C LEU A 56 10.44 -2.74 -0.05
N THR A 57 9.66 -2.78 -1.13
CA THR A 57 8.66 -1.72 -1.40
C THR A 57 7.60 -1.63 -0.30
N TYR A 58 6.86 -2.72 -0.04
CA TYR A 58 5.84 -2.75 1.01
C TYR A 58 6.46 -2.62 2.40
N LEU A 59 7.64 -3.23 2.59
CA LEU A 59 8.40 -3.14 3.83
C LEU A 59 8.80 -1.70 4.15
N PHE A 60 9.34 -0.95 3.18
CA PHE A 60 9.73 0.44 3.36
C PHE A 60 8.51 1.34 3.54
N ALA A 61 7.41 1.08 2.84
CA ALA A 61 6.16 1.81 3.05
C ALA A 61 5.66 1.63 4.50
N ALA A 62 5.62 0.39 4.99
CA ALA A 62 5.21 0.07 6.37
C ALA A 62 6.18 0.66 7.40
N LEU A 63 7.49 0.48 7.21
CA LEU A 63 8.51 1.00 8.10
C LEU A 63 8.47 2.53 8.19
N MET A 64 8.32 3.22 7.05
CA MET A 64 8.20 4.68 6.98
C MET A 64 6.94 5.16 7.70
N MET A 65 5.79 4.55 7.42
CA MET A 65 4.53 4.84 8.11
C MET A 65 4.68 4.68 9.63
N LEU A 66 5.22 3.55 10.10
CA LEU A 66 5.41 3.28 11.52
C LEU A 66 6.42 4.23 12.16
N ALA A 67 7.54 4.54 11.49
CA ALA A 67 8.51 5.51 11.97
C ALA A 67 7.88 6.90 12.14
N ILE A 68 7.03 7.32 11.20
CA ILE A 68 6.32 8.60 11.28
C ILE A 68 5.30 8.59 12.42
N ILE A 69 4.53 7.51 12.59
CA ILE A 69 3.59 7.34 13.72
C ILE A 69 4.31 7.47 15.07
N LEU A 70 5.48 6.83 15.20
CA LEU A 70 6.16 6.67 16.48
C LEU A 70 7.04 7.85 16.86
N GLU A 71 7.70 8.48 15.88
CA GLU A 71 8.82 9.41 16.11
C GLU A 71 8.61 10.82 15.54
N TYR A 72 7.69 11.01 14.59
CA TYR A 72 7.50 12.31 13.93
C TYR A 72 6.15 12.95 14.27
N ASN A 73 5.08 12.46 13.67
CA ASN A 73 3.74 12.99 13.83
C ASN A 73 2.72 11.87 13.66
N TYR A 74 2.01 11.59 14.75
CA TYR A 74 1.03 10.52 14.81
C TYR A 74 -0.09 10.67 13.78
N LEU A 75 -0.57 11.89 13.55
CA LEU A 75 -1.65 12.15 12.58
C LEU A 75 -1.16 11.93 11.15
N VAL A 76 0.04 12.42 10.81
CA VAL A 76 0.66 12.17 9.50
C VAL A 76 0.84 10.66 9.26
N GLY A 77 1.25 9.94 10.30
CA GLY A 77 1.39 8.50 10.24
C GLY A 77 0.07 7.76 10.02
N LEU A 78 -1.02 8.23 10.63
CA LEU A 78 -2.37 7.70 10.38
C LEU A 78 -2.90 8.03 8.99
N GLU A 79 -2.57 9.18 8.43
CA GLU A 79 -2.91 9.48 7.04
C GLU A 79 -2.21 8.52 6.07
N LEU A 80 -0.92 8.25 6.30
CA LEU A 80 -0.18 7.25 5.53
C LEU A 80 -0.78 5.85 5.69
N ALA A 81 -1.20 5.48 6.90
CA ALA A 81 -1.92 4.24 7.16
C ALA A 81 -3.24 4.15 6.38
N PHE A 82 -4.00 5.24 6.34
CA PHE A 82 -5.23 5.32 5.56
C PHE A 82 -4.96 5.20 4.06
N ILE A 83 -3.99 5.95 3.52
CA ILE A 83 -3.62 5.88 2.10
C ILE A 83 -3.13 4.48 1.74
N TYR A 84 -2.31 3.86 2.60
CA TYR A 84 -1.82 2.49 2.42
C TYR A 84 -2.99 1.50 2.33
N THR A 85 -3.97 1.60 3.23
CA THR A 85 -5.19 0.78 3.17
C THR A 85 -5.98 1.03 1.88
N ILE A 86 -6.15 2.29 1.46
CA ILE A 86 -6.88 2.62 0.23
C ILE A 86 -6.18 2.03 -1.01
N VAL A 87 -4.84 2.11 -1.08
CA VAL A 87 -4.05 1.50 -2.16
C VAL A 87 -4.32 0.00 -2.23
N ASN A 88 -4.20 -0.73 -1.11
CA ASN A 88 -4.41 -2.19 -1.10
C ASN A 88 -5.86 -2.57 -1.45
N VAL A 89 -6.85 -1.84 -0.95
CA VAL A 89 -8.27 -2.10 -1.25
C VAL A 89 -8.55 -1.88 -2.74
N ILE A 90 -8.09 -0.76 -3.31
CA ILE A 90 -8.29 -0.45 -4.72
C ILE A 90 -7.55 -1.46 -5.60
N GLU A 91 -6.30 -1.79 -5.27
CA GLU A 91 -5.52 -2.82 -5.96
C GLU A 91 -6.30 -4.15 -6.00
N SER A 92 -6.70 -4.68 -4.85
CA SER A 92 -7.39 -5.98 -4.78
C SER A 92 -8.73 -5.98 -5.50
N LEU A 93 -9.55 -4.94 -5.34
CA LEU A 93 -10.85 -4.86 -6.02
C LEU A 93 -10.67 -4.74 -7.54
N MET A 94 -9.73 -3.92 -8.02
CA MET A 94 -9.48 -3.77 -9.45
C MET A 94 -8.90 -5.04 -10.05
N LYS A 95 -7.93 -5.68 -9.39
CA LYS A 95 -7.39 -6.97 -9.82
C LYS A 95 -8.45 -8.04 -9.91
N ALA A 96 -9.34 -8.13 -8.93
CA ALA A 96 -10.41 -9.12 -8.95
C ALA A 96 -11.47 -8.81 -10.02
N SER A 97 -11.68 -7.54 -10.35
CA SER A 97 -12.67 -7.11 -11.35
C SER A 97 -12.16 -7.29 -12.79
N ILE A 98 -10.93 -6.83 -13.05
CA ILE A 98 -10.28 -6.84 -14.36
C ILE A 98 -9.77 -8.25 -14.66
N GLY A 99 -9.00 -8.81 -13.72
CA GLY A 99 -8.38 -10.12 -13.74
C GLY A 99 -7.66 -10.49 -15.01
N TYR A 100 -6.84 -9.56 -15.50
CA TYR A 100 -5.89 -9.82 -16.56
C TYR A 100 -4.71 -10.66 -16.05
N PRO A 101 -4.18 -11.58 -16.89
CA PRO A 101 -3.06 -12.43 -16.54
C PRO A 101 -1.76 -11.63 -16.44
N ARG A 102 -0.71 -12.26 -15.89
CA ARG A 102 0.65 -11.71 -15.88
C ARG A 102 1.38 -12.09 -17.17
N PRO A 103 2.42 -11.35 -17.59
CA PRO A 103 3.19 -11.69 -18.78
C PRO A 103 3.69 -13.15 -18.80
N TYR A 104 4.29 -13.63 -17.70
CA TYR A 104 4.79 -15.00 -17.62
C TYR A 104 3.68 -16.08 -17.57
N TRP A 105 2.41 -15.69 -17.44
CA TRP A 105 1.28 -16.63 -17.55
C TRP A 105 0.96 -16.90 -19.02
N ILE A 106 1.06 -15.89 -19.88
CA ILE A 106 0.64 -15.99 -21.29
C ILE A 106 1.81 -16.29 -22.24
N ASP A 107 3.04 -16.00 -21.82
CA ASP A 107 4.23 -16.17 -22.66
C ASP A 107 5.31 -16.95 -21.90
N SER A 108 5.62 -18.15 -22.40
CA SER A 108 6.63 -19.04 -21.82
C SER A 108 8.07 -18.54 -21.99
N ASN A 109 8.32 -17.55 -22.86
CA ASN A 109 9.63 -16.92 -23.00
C ASN A 109 9.89 -15.88 -21.90
N VAL A 110 8.86 -15.41 -21.21
CA VAL A 110 9.00 -14.47 -20.09
C VAL A 110 9.17 -15.25 -18.79
N GLU A 111 10.33 -15.11 -18.15
CA GLU A 111 10.58 -15.75 -16.86
C GLU A 111 9.90 -14.95 -15.73
N GLY A 112 9.10 -15.63 -14.91
CA GLY A 112 8.54 -15.07 -13.68
C GLY A 112 9.48 -15.31 -12.50
N PHE A 113 10.19 -14.28 -12.04
CA PHE A 113 11.24 -14.44 -11.01
C PHE A 113 10.70 -14.69 -9.59
N SER A 114 9.38 -14.67 -9.43
CA SER A 114 8.65 -15.02 -8.22
C SER A 114 7.22 -15.43 -8.57
N CYS A 115 6.68 -16.35 -7.78
CA CYS A 115 5.36 -16.94 -7.98
C CYS A 115 4.29 -16.06 -7.34
N SER A 116 3.63 -15.21 -8.14
CA SER A 116 2.49 -14.45 -7.64
C SER A 116 1.20 -15.24 -7.86
N GLU A 117 0.42 -15.38 -6.79
CA GLU A 117 -0.79 -16.21 -6.76
C GLU A 117 -2.06 -15.45 -7.17
N GLY A 118 -1.95 -14.29 -7.82
CA GLY A 118 -3.10 -13.45 -8.18
C GLY A 118 -2.86 -12.61 -9.42
N PHE A 119 -3.93 -12.01 -9.95
CA PHE A 119 -3.93 -11.31 -11.24
C PHE A 119 -2.91 -10.16 -11.33
N GLY A 120 -2.55 -9.83 -12.57
CA GLY A 120 -1.51 -8.84 -12.88
C GLY A 120 -1.98 -7.38 -12.82
N ASP A 121 -3.22 -7.09 -13.21
CA ASP A 121 -3.65 -5.71 -13.46
C ASP A 121 -4.53 -5.12 -12.35
N PRO A 122 -4.24 -3.95 -11.75
CA PRO A 122 -3.04 -3.12 -11.91
C PRO A 122 -1.88 -3.54 -11.01
N SER A 123 -0.70 -2.98 -11.27
CA SER A 123 0.48 -3.20 -10.42
C SER A 123 0.37 -2.47 -9.08
N GLY A 124 0.21 -3.25 -7.99
CA GLY A 124 0.17 -2.77 -6.61
C GLY A 124 1.43 -2.02 -6.17
N HIS A 125 2.62 -2.57 -6.46
CA HIS A 125 3.90 -1.89 -6.22
C HIS A 125 3.96 -0.52 -6.89
N SER A 126 3.49 -0.42 -8.14
CA SER A 126 3.47 0.84 -8.90
C SER A 126 2.53 1.87 -8.24
N MET A 127 1.35 1.42 -7.82
CA MET A 127 0.40 2.26 -7.09
C MET A 127 0.96 2.72 -5.74
N MET A 128 1.61 1.82 -5.01
CA MET A 128 2.17 2.03 -3.68
C MET A 128 3.28 3.09 -3.70
N VAL A 129 4.26 2.94 -4.60
CA VAL A 129 5.43 3.82 -4.61
C VAL A 129 5.04 5.27 -4.94
N VAL A 130 4.15 5.44 -5.92
CA VAL A 130 3.68 6.76 -6.37
C VAL A 130 2.74 7.41 -5.35
N ALA A 131 1.98 6.64 -4.57
CA ALA A 131 1.06 7.20 -3.58
C ALA A 131 1.73 7.53 -2.24
N ILE A 132 2.56 6.64 -1.70
CA ILE A 132 2.99 6.67 -0.30
C ILE A 132 4.23 7.52 -0.08
N PHE A 133 5.31 7.28 -0.83
CA PHE A 133 6.58 7.98 -0.60
C PHE A 133 6.50 9.48 -0.92
N PRO A 134 5.91 9.91 -2.05
CA PRO A 134 5.71 11.34 -2.32
C PRO A 134 4.81 12.01 -1.28
N TYR A 135 3.75 11.35 -0.80
CA TYR A 135 2.89 11.91 0.25
C TYR A 135 3.65 12.07 1.57
N ALA A 136 4.50 11.10 1.93
CA ALA A 136 5.35 11.21 3.11
C ALA A 136 6.32 12.40 3.01
N VAL A 137 6.98 12.60 1.86
CA VAL A 137 7.81 13.79 1.62
C VAL A 137 6.99 15.06 1.78
N TYR A 138 5.83 15.14 1.11
CA TYR A 138 4.92 16.29 1.19
C TYR A 138 4.54 16.66 2.63
N ARG A 139 4.34 15.68 3.51
CA ARG A 139 3.91 15.91 4.90
C ARG A 139 5.04 16.08 5.92
N THR A 140 6.27 15.71 5.56
CA THR A 140 7.40 15.71 6.50
C THR A 140 8.44 16.78 6.19
N THR A 141 8.45 17.34 4.97
CA THR A 141 9.46 18.31 4.57
C THR A 141 8.95 19.28 3.51
N ASN A 142 9.42 20.52 3.56
CA ASN A 142 9.18 21.54 2.54
C ASN A 142 10.30 21.60 1.48
N ASN A 143 11.31 20.72 1.57
CA ASN A 143 12.44 20.73 0.66
C ASN A 143 12.19 19.77 -0.52
N TYR A 144 12.06 20.35 -1.72
CA TYR A 144 11.79 19.61 -2.95
C TYR A 144 12.89 18.61 -3.33
N LEU A 145 14.12 18.77 -2.81
CA LEU A 145 15.22 17.85 -3.09
C LEU A 145 14.96 16.42 -2.61
N TYR A 146 14.08 16.23 -1.62
CA TYR A 146 13.70 14.90 -1.14
C TYR A 146 12.79 14.13 -2.12
N TYR A 147 12.17 14.79 -3.10
CA TYR A 147 11.45 14.08 -4.17
C TYR A 147 12.40 13.41 -5.16
N VAL A 148 13.66 13.84 -5.28
CA VAL A 148 14.63 13.24 -6.21
C VAL A 148 14.92 11.77 -5.87
N PRO A 149 15.36 11.40 -4.64
CA PRO A 149 15.58 10.00 -4.30
C PRO A 149 14.30 9.17 -4.34
N VAL A 150 13.14 9.76 -4.01
CA VAL A 150 11.84 9.08 -4.14
C VAL A 150 11.52 8.77 -5.60
N ALA A 151 11.61 9.75 -6.50
CA ALA A 151 11.36 9.53 -7.92
C ALA A 151 12.32 8.49 -8.54
N ILE A 152 13.59 8.48 -8.12
CA ILE A 152 14.54 7.45 -8.53
C ILE A 152 14.09 6.08 -8.04
N PHE A 153 13.72 5.96 -6.76
CA PHE A 153 13.23 4.70 -6.20
C PHE A 153 11.96 4.21 -6.92
N ASP A 154 11.00 5.09 -7.16
CA ASP A 154 9.77 4.78 -7.87
C ASP A 154 10.09 4.24 -9.27
N ILE A 155 10.90 4.95 -10.06
CA ILE A 155 11.30 4.54 -11.42
C ILE A 155 11.97 3.15 -11.39
N LEU A 156 12.85 2.91 -10.42
CA LEU A 156 13.49 1.59 -10.26
C LEU A 156 12.44 0.51 -10.00
N VAL A 157 11.51 0.74 -9.06
CA VAL A 157 10.43 -0.22 -8.78
C VAL A 157 9.61 -0.49 -10.03
N LEU A 158 9.14 0.56 -10.74
CA LEU A 158 8.37 0.41 -11.98
C LEU A 158 9.11 -0.43 -13.03
N HIS A 159 10.40 -0.13 -13.25
CA HIS A 159 11.24 -0.88 -14.18
C HIS A 159 11.35 -2.36 -13.79
N TYR A 160 11.62 -2.65 -12.52
CA TYR A 160 11.81 -4.02 -12.05
C TYR A 160 10.52 -4.84 -11.97
N ARG A 161 9.33 -4.21 -11.98
CA ARG A 161 8.06 -4.92 -12.18
C ARG A 161 7.99 -5.59 -13.56
N MET A 162 8.49 -4.90 -14.58
CA MET A 162 8.49 -5.41 -15.96
C MET A 162 9.65 -6.37 -16.19
N TYR A 163 10.86 -6.03 -15.74
CA TYR A 163 12.03 -6.91 -15.85
C TYR A 163 11.82 -8.25 -15.13
N GLY A 164 11.16 -8.28 -13.97
CA GLY A 164 10.85 -9.53 -13.27
C GLY A 164 9.70 -10.37 -13.87
N GLY A 165 9.15 -9.96 -15.01
CA GLY A 165 8.04 -10.64 -15.67
C GLY A 165 6.70 -10.52 -14.94
N TYR A 166 6.63 -9.77 -13.83
CA TYR A 166 5.46 -9.70 -12.96
C TYR A 166 4.29 -8.94 -13.56
N HIS A 167 4.60 -7.92 -14.36
CA HIS A 167 3.63 -7.00 -14.91
C HIS A 167 4.04 -6.52 -16.30
N SER A 168 3.07 -6.41 -17.20
CA SER A 168 3.26 -5.67 -18.45
C SER A 168 3.43 -4.17 -18.17
N TYR A 169 3.87 -3.41 -19.17
CA TYR A 169 3.98 -1.96 -19.03
C TYR A 169 2.60 -1.28 -18.76
N SER A 170 1.47 -1.86 -19.16
CA SER A 170 0.11 -1.33 -18.95
C SER A 170 -0.26 -1.44 -17.51
N GLN A 171 -0.02 -2.62 -16.95
CA GLN A 171 -0.30 -2.89 -15.55
C GLN A 171 0.51 -1.94 -14.66
N VAL A 172 1.74 -1.60 -15.07
CA VAL A 172 2.60 -0.60 -14.40
C VAL A 172 2.08 0.83 -14.59
N VAL A 173 1.70 1.23 -15.80
CA VAL A 173 1.17 2.57 -16.10
C VAL A 173 -0.18 2.79 -15.42
N LEU A 174 -1.11 1.84 -15.52
CA LEU A 174 -2.40 1.91 -14.84
C LEU A 174 -2.23 1.99 -13.32
N GLY A 175 -1.35 1.17 -12.75
CA GLY A 175 -1.00 1.25 -11.32
C GLY A 175 -0.45 2.63 -10.93
N THR A 176 0.44 3.18 -11.74
CA THR A 176 1.03 4.52 -11.56
C THR A 176 -0.04 5.62 -11.65
N LEU A 177 -0.97 5.51 -12.60
CA LEU A 177 -2.08 6.44 -12.77
C LEU A 177 -3.00 6.47 -11.55
N ILE A 178 -3.40 5.30 -11.08
CA ILE A 178 -4.26 5.18 -9.91
C ILE A 178 -3.53 5.69 -8.67
N GLY A 179 -2.26 5.32 -8.48
CA GLY A 179 -1.44 5.78 -7.36
C GLY A 179 -1.25 7.29 -7.36
N GLY A 180 -0.99 7.88 -8.53
CA GLY A 180 -0.91 9.31 -8.73
C GLY A 180 -2.24 10.02 -8.44
N TYR A 181 -3.36 9.42 -8.83
CA TYR A 181 -4.69 9.95 -8.51
C TYR A 181 -5.00 9.89 -7.01
N ILE A 182 -4.63 8.81 -6.33
CA ILE A 182 -4.73 8.71 -4.87
C ILE A 182 -3.86 9.80 -4.20
N LEU A 183 -2.61 9.97 -4.65
CA LEU A 183 -1.73 11.04 -4.17
C LEU A 183 -2.34 12.42 -4.38
N TYR A 184 -2.87 12.68 -5.57
CA TYR A 184 -3.52 13.94 -5.91
C TYR A 184 -4.69 14.25 -4.98
N ILE A 185 -5.56 13.27 -4.71
CA ILE A 185 -6.66 13.41 -3.75
C ILE A 185 -6.10 13.66 -2.34
N ALA A 186 -5.13 12.87 -1.91
CA ALA A 186 -4.56 12.97 -0.57
C ALA A 186 -3.96 14.36 -0.31
N ILE A 187 -3.18 14.89 -1.25
CA ILE A 187 -2.61 16.25 -1.18
C ILE A 187 -3.71 17.32 -1.33
N SER A 188 -4.70 17.09 -2.19
CA SER A 188 -5.76 18.06 -2.44
C SER A 188 -6.66 18.27 -1.23
N TYR A 189 -6.93 17.19 -0.50
CA TYR A 189 -7.91 17.12 0.58
C TYR A 189 -7.29 16.76 1.95
N PHE A 190 -5.98 16.96 2.15
CA PHE A 190 -5.31 16.56 3.40
C PHE A 190 -5.96 17.18 4.65
N ASN A 191 -6.44 18.43 4.60
CA ASN A 191 -7.18 19.05 5.71
C ASN A 191 -8.48 18.30 6.03
N TYR A 192 -9.20 17.83 5.01
CA TYR A 192 -10.40 17.01 5.19
C TYR A 192 -10.05 15.62 5.68
N LEU A 193 -8.94 15.04 5.24
CA LEU A 193 -8.43 13.77 5.74
C LEU A 193 -8.12 13.89 7.24
N ASN A 194 -7.44 14.95 7.66
CA ASN A 194 -7.18 15.22 9.08
C ASN A 194 -8.49 15.34 9.86
N PHE A 195 -9.43 16.15 9.36
CA PHE A 195 -10.74 16.31 9.98
C PHE A 195 -11.50 14.99 10.09
N TYR A 196 -11.45 14.15 9.05
CA TYR A 196 -12.06 12.83 9.05
C TYR A 196 -11.43 11.93 10.12
N ILE A 197 -10.10 11.83 10.15
CA ILE A 197 -9.37 11.03 11.14
C ILE A 197 -9.71 11.51 12.55
N GLU A 198 -9.68 12.81 12.81
CA GLU A 198 -10.06 13.36 14.12
C GLU A 198 -11.52 13.07 14.47
N SER A 199 -12.42 13.15 13.49
CA SER A 199 -13.83 12.80 13.67
C SER A 199 -14.03 11.34 14.03
N THR A 200 -13.10 10.44 13.69
CA THR A 200 -13.19 9.04 14.09
C THR A 200 -13.15 8.83 15.59
N LYS A 201 -12.61 9.76 16.41
CA LYS A 201 -12.71 9.72 17.88
C LYS A 201 -14.16 9.85 18.39
N LYS A 202 -15.08 10.32 17.55
CA LYS A 202 -16.51 10.40 17.86
C LYS A 202 -17.21 9.14 17.34
N ILE A 203 -18.29 8.75 18.02
CA ILE A 203 -19.05 7.54 17.67
C ILE A 203 -19.48 7.49 16.20
N TRP A 204 -19.90 8.62 15.62
CA TRP A 204 -20.34 8.67 14.22
C TRP A 204 -19.19 8.55 13.22
N GLY A 205 -18.03 9.14 13.51
CA GLY A 205 -16.84 8.94 12.68
C GLY A 205 -16.37 7.49 12.73
N PHE A 206 -16.34 6.88 13.92
CA PHE A 206 -16.01 5.47 14.07
C PHE A 206 -17.00 4.55 13.35
N ALA A 207 -18.31 4.82 13.48
CA ALA A 207 -19.35 4.09 12.76
C ALA A 207 -19.18 4.18 11.23
N SER A 208 -18.71 5.31 10.70
CA SER A 208 -18.40 5.45 9.27
C SER A 208 -17.25 4.55 8.81
N VAL A 209 -16.24 4.34 9.66
CA VAL A 209 -15.13 3.40 9.38
C VAL A 209 -15.64 1.97 9.33
N ILE A 210 -16.49 1.58 10.29
CA ILE A 210 -17.14 0.27 10.30
C ILE A 210 -17.97 0.08 9.03
N ALA A 211 -18.81 1.05 8.69
CA ALA A 211 -19.64 1.01 7.48
C ALA A 211 -18.78 0.86 6.21
N PHE A 212 -17.66 1.59 6.11
CA PHE A 212 -16.72 1.46 5.01
C PHE A 212 -16.12 0.04 4.92
N CYS A 213 -15.70 -0.56 6.04
CA CYS A 213 -15.22 -1.95 6.07
C CYS A 213 -16.28 -2.93 5.56
N PHE A 214 -17.54 -2.77 5.98
CA PHE A 214 -18.64 -3.61 5.51
C PHE A 214 -18.93 -3.44 4.03
N ILE A 215 -18.85 -2.21 3.50
CA ILE A 215 -19.04 -1.94 2.06
C ILE A 215 -17.94 -2.62 1.23
N VAL A 216 -16.67 -2.48 1.63
CA VAL A 216 -15.54 -3.12 0.95
C VAL A 216 -15.66 -4.65 1.01
N MET A 217 -15.99 -5.20 2.18
CA MET A 217 -16.20 -6.64 2.34
C MET A 217 -17.37 -7.14 1.48
N MET A 218 -18.48 -6.39 1.42
CA MET A 218 -19.62 -6.74 0.57
C MET A 218 -19.21 -6.71 -0.91
N ALA A 219 -18.47 -5.69 -1.36
CA ALA A 219 -17.96 -5.63 -2.72
C ALA A 219 -17.07 -6.84 -3.06
N ALA A 220 -16.17 -7.23 -2.15
CA ALA A 220 -15.33 -8.41 -2.32
C ALA A 220 -16.15 -9.71 -2.42
N VAL A 221 -17.17 -9.88 -1.57
CA VAL A 221 -18.08 -11.04 -1.61
C VAL A 221 -18.89 -11.07 -2.91
N LEU A 222 -19.40 -9.92 -3.37
CA LEU A 222 -20.14 -9.83 -4.62
C LEU A 222 -19.25 -10.16 -5.83
N LEU A 223 -18.01 -9.66 -5.85
CA LEU A 223 -17.04 -10.04 -6.88
C LEU A 223 -16.75 -11.54 -6.82
N TYR A 224 -16.49 -12.10 -5.65
CA TYR A 224 -16.27 -13.54 -5.51
C TYR A 224 -17.45 -14.37 -6.06
N ALA A 225 -18.68 -13.98 -5.72
CA ALA A 225 -19.89 -14.75 -6.01
C ALA A 225 -20.39 -14.62 -7.46
N TYR A 226 -20.17 -13.46 -8.10
CA TYR A 226 -20.79 -13.16 -9.40
C TYR A 226 -19.80 -12.90 -10.53
N ARG A 227 -18.51 -12.70 -10.23
CA ARG A 227 -17.50 -12.51 -11.28
C ARG A 227 -16.98 -13.86 -11.75
N GLU A 228 -17.37 -14.23 -12.97
CA GLU A 228 -16.77 -15.35 -13.69
C GLU A 228 -15.33 -15.00 -14.08
N VAL A 229 -14.43 -15.97 -13.92
CA VAL A 229 -13.02 -15.80 -14.23
C VAL A 229 -12.77 -16.37 -15.61
N TYR A 230 -12.29 -15.55 -16.54
CA TYR A 230 -11.68 -16.05 -17.76
C TYR A 230 -10.31 -16.65 -17.42
N TRP A 231 -10.07 -17.87 -17.90
CA TRP A 231 -8.85 -18.61 -17.66
C TRP A 231 -8.56 -19.52 -18.85
N GLU A 232 -7.30 -19.61 -19.23
CA GLU A 232 -6.83 -20.54 -20.27
C GLU A 232 -5.91 -21.59 -19.64
N ASP A 233 -6.05 -22.85 -20.06
CA ASP A 233 -5.26 -23.96 -19.52
C ASP A 233 -3.75 -23.76 -19.72
N GLU A 234 -3.37 -23.12 -20.83
CA GLU A 234 -1.98 -22.76 -21.13
C GLU A 234 -1.36 -21.87 -20.04
N TRP A 235 -2.17 -21.03 -19.37
CA TRP A 235 -1.65 -20.19 -18.29
C TRP A 235 -1.21 -21.02 -17.10
N SER A 236 -1.99 -22.04 -16.73
CA SER A 236 -1.60 -22.95 -15.66
C SER A 236 -0.35 -23.74 -16.02
N ASP A 237 -0.19 -24.15 -17.29
CA ASP A 237 0.97 -24.90 -17.76
C ASP A 237 2.25 -24.02 -17.76
N ASN A 238 2.14 -22.76 -18.19
CA ASN A 238 3.25 -21.80 -18.13
C ASN A 238 3.66 -21.47 -16.69
N ILE A 239 2.69 -21.33 -15.77
CA ILE A 239 2.97 -21.10 -14.35
C ILE A 239 3.68 -22.32 -13.73
N GLU A 240 3.23 -23.53 -14.04
CA GLU A 240 3.78 -24.77 -13.47
C GLU A 240 5.25 -25.02 -13.85
N ALA A 241 5.77 -24.36 -14.89
CA ALA A 241 7.17 -24.45 -15.28
C ALA A 241 8.13 -24.01 -14.15
N ASN A 242 7.76 -23.00 -13.35
CA ASN A 242 8.61 -22.42 -12.31
C ASN A 242 7.91 -22.27 -10.95
N CYS A 243 6.61 -22.49 -10.88
CA CYS A 243 5.77 -22.22 -9.71
C CYS A 243 4.80 -23.36 -9.43
N ASN A 244 4.13 -23.29 -8.27
CA ASN A 244 3.00 -24.18 -8.01
C ASN A 244 1.86 -23.84 -8.99
N ARG A 245 1.29 -24.86 -9.61
CA ARG A 245 0.11 -24.72 -10.47
C ARG A 245 -1.02 -24.05 -9.69
N ILE A 246 -1.58 -23.00 -10.26
CA ILE A 246 -2.80 -22.34 -9.79
C ILE A 246 -3.85 -22.33 -10.88
N ASP A 247 -5.10 -22.20 -10.49
CA ASP A 247 -6.22 -21.95 -11.41
C ASP A 247 -6.81 -20.55 -11.23
N GLY A 248 -7.83 -20.24 -12.04
CA GLY A 248 -8.51 -18.95 -11.99
C GLY A 248 -9.26 -18.68 -10.69
N GLU A 249 -9.73 -19.72 -10.00
CA GLU A 249 -10.42 -19.58 -8.72
C GLU A 249 -9.42 -19.24 -7.62
N ASP A 250 -8.27 -19.94 -7.58
CA ASP A 250 -7.15 -19.62 -6.68
C ASP A 250 -6.70 -18.17 -6.87
N ALA A 251 -6.49 -17.76 -8.13
CA ALA A 251 -6.08 -16.40 -8.49
C ALA A 251 -7.09 -15.34 -8.02
N LYS A 252 -8.39 -15.61 -8.20
CA LYS A 252 -9.47 -14.72 -7.73
C LYS A 252 -9.51 -14.64 -6.22
N VAL A 253 -9.46 -15.77 -5.53
CA VAL A 253 -9.50 -15.85 -4.07
C VAL A 253 -8.33 -15.07 -3.48
N ASN A 254 -7.10 -15.39 -3.87
CA ASN A 254 -5.90 -14.75 -3.34
C ASN A 254 -5.88 -13.24 -3.60
N THR A 255 -6.39 -12.81 -4.76
CA THR A 255 -6.53 -11.38 -5.07
C THR A 255 -7.48 -10.65 -4.12
N LEU A 256 -8.62 -11.25 -3.80
CA LEU A 256 -9.65 -10.64 -2.95
C LEU A 256 -9.23 -10.56 -1.47
N PHE A 257 -8.33 -11.42 -1.01
CA PHE A 257 -7.83 -11.39 0.38
C PHE A 257 -7.18 -10.05 0.75
N GLY A 258 -6.54 -9.36 -0.19
CA GLY A 258 -5.96 -8.03 0.08
C GLY A 258 -7.02 -6.97 0.41
N THR A 259 -8.31 -7.17 0.09
CA THR A 259 -9.39 -6.25 0.53
C THR A 259 -9.57 -6.22 2.05
N PHE A 260 -9.17 -7.29 2.77
CA PHE A 260 -9.27 -7.36 4.22
C PHE A 260 -8.28 -6.42 4.94
N THR A 261 -7.31 -5.85 4.22
CA THR A 261 -6.50 -4.72 4.73
C THR A 261 -7.34 -3.51 5.13
N VAL A 262 -8.61 -3.41 4.71
CA VAL A 262 -9.56 -2.40 5.24
C VAL A 262 -9.72 -2.50 6.77
N PHE A 263 -9.61 -3.71 7.33
CA PHE A 263 -9.70 -3.92 8.77
C PHE A 263 -8.44 -3.48 9.52
N PHE A 264 -7.28 -3.37 8.85
CA PHE A 264 -6.11 -2.70 9.41
C PHE A 264 -6.43 -1.24 9.74
N TRP A 265 -7.16 -0.53 8.88
CA TRP A 265 -7.59 0.84 9.16
C TRP A 265 -8.55 0.91 10.35
N LEU A 266 -9.51 -0.01 10.45
CA LEU A 266 -10.37 -0.11 11.63
C LEU A 266 -9.56 -0.31 12.92
N GLY A 267 -8.56 -1.20 12.88
CA GLY A 267 -7.62 -1.41 13.98
C GLY A 267 -6.84 -0.13 14.34
N ALA A 268 -6.28 0.56 13.34
CA ALA A 268 -5.52 1.78 13.53
C ALA A 268 -6.36 2.92 14.15
N VAL A 269 -7.62 3.07 13.73
CA VAL A 269 -8.56 4.02 14.31
C VAL A 269 -8.98 3.62 15.73
N SER A 270 -9.22 2.33 15.98
CA SER A 270 -9.45 1.83 17.35
C SER A 270 -8.28 2.15 18.28
N ALA A 271 -7.04 2.01 17.79
CA ALA A 271 -5.86 2.44 18.52
C ALA A 271 -5.83 3.97 18.75
N TYR A 272 -6.23 4.75 17.75
CA TYR A 272 -6.27 6.21 17.84
C TYR A 272 -7.20 6.72 18.96
N TRP A 273 -8.29 6.00 19.27
CA TRP A 273 -9.16 6.34 20.40
C TRP A 273 -8.41 6.38 21.74
N TYR A 274 -7.41 5.53 21.89
CA TYR A 274 -6.57 5.46 23.08
C TYR A 274 -5.26 6.23 22.92
N SER A 275 -5.07 6.96 21.81
CA SER A 275 -3.80 7.63 21.49
C SER A 275 -3.39 8.71 22.48
N ASP A 276 -4.33 9.32 23.20
CA ASP A 276 -4.02 10.31 24.24
C ASP A 276 -3.22 9.68 25.40
N TYR A 277 -3.31 8.36 25.57
CA TYR A 277 -2.50 7.57 26.51
C TYR A 277 -1.19 7.04 25.89
N MET A 278 -1.02 7.16 24.57
CA MET A 278 0.10 6.57 23.80
C MET A 278 1.18 7.57 23.41
N ARG A 279 0.88 8.88 23.49
CA ARG A 279 1.75 9.95 22.99
C ARG A 279 2.94 10.18 23.93
N LEU A 280 4.06 9.56 23.56
CA LEU A 280 5.36 9.82 24.15
C LEU A 280 5.94 11.12 23.57
N LYS A 281 5.71 12.26 24.24
CA LYS A 281 6.54 13.44 23.99
C LYS A 281 7.71 13.38 24.95
N ASP A 282 8.72 12.58 24.62
CA ASP A 282 9.89 12.52 25.47
C ASP A 282 11.21 12.60 24.69
N ASN A 283 11.82 13.78 24.78
CA ASN A 283 13.19 14.03 24.35
C ASN A 283 14.21 13.31 25.25
N SER A 284 13.78 12.63 26.33
CA SER A 284 14.63 11.81 27.19
C SER A 284 14.91 10.40 26.64
N ILE A 285 14.11 9.92 25.67
CA ILE A 285 14.28 8.59 25.08
C ILE A 285 15.55 8.55 24.23
N LYS A 286 16.45 7.61 24.55
CA LYS A 286 17.73 7.47 23.83
C LYS A 286 17.49 6.97 22.40
N ILE A 287 18.38 7.32 21.47
CA ILE A 287 18.25 6.92 20.06
C ILE A 287 18.09 5.41 19.86
N TRP A 288 18.82 4.59 20.64
CA TRP A 288 18.71 3.13 20.55
C TRP A 288 17.35 2.60 21.05
N GLU A 289 16.68 3.30 21.98
CA GLU A 289 15.34 2.93 22.44
C GLU A 289 14.29 3.25 21.37
N ARG A 290 14.47 4.37 20.65
CA ARG A 290 13.63 4.72 19.48
C ARG A 290 13.75 3.67 18.38
N VAL A 291 14.99 3.30 18.04
CA VAL A 291 15.26 2.23 17.06
C VAL A 291 14.65 0.92 17.50
N LEU A 292 14.86 0.51 18.75
CA LEU A 292 14.30 -0.74 19.29
C LEU A 292 12.77 -0.75 19.24
N ARG A 293 12.13 0.37 19.58
CA ARG A 293 10.67 0.52 19.50
C ARG A 293 10.15 0.34 18.08
N ILE A 294 10.79 0.99 17.09
CA ILE A 294 10.44 0.82 15.67
C ILE A 294 10.59 -0.65 15.26
N LEU A 295 11.71 -1.29 15.60
CA LEU A 295 11.96 -2.69 15.25
C LEU A 295 10.95 -3.66 15.88
N ILE A 296 10.53 -3.42 17.12
CA ILE A 296 9.51 -4.26 17.77
C ILE A 296 8.15 -4.10 17.09
N VAL A 297 7.74 -2.86 16.82
CA VAL A 297 6.46 -2.59 16.15
C VAL A 297 6.47 -3.13 14.73
N PHE A 298 7.56 -2.93 13.99
CA PHE A 298 7.75 -3.46 12.65
C PHE A 298 7.82 -4.99 12.63
N GLY A 299 8.52 -5.62 13.57
CA GLY A 299 8.55 -7.07 13.71
C GLY A 299 7.17 -7.66 14.03
N ALA A 300 6.35 -6.96 14.82
CA ALA A 300 4.96 -7.35 15.02
C ALA A 300 4.12 -7.20 13.74
N TYR A 301 4.31 -6.10 13.00
CA TYR A 301 3.65 -5.88 11.70
C TYR A 301 3.92 -7.04 10.74
N GLU A 302 5.18 -7.43 10.55
CA GLU A 302 5.57 -8.57 9.72
C GLU A 302 5.06 -9.90 10.29
N GLY A 303 5.11 -10.07 11.62
CA GLY A 303 4.58 -11.26 12.27
C GLY A 303 3.09 -11.49 11.96
N PHE A 304 2.27 -10.45 12.00
CA PHE A 304 0.86 -10.56 11.59
C PHE A 304 0.70 -10.87 10.10
N TYR A 305 1.54 -10.30 9.24
CA TYR A 305 1.54 -10.61 7.82
C TYR A 305 1.81 -12.11 7.57
N PHE A 306 2.82 -12.68 8.23
CA PHE A 306 3.10 -14.11 8.16
C PHE A 306 1.95 -14.97 8.68
N LEU A 307 1.30 -14.56 9.77
CA LEU A 307 0.12 -15.28 10.28
C LEU A 307 -1.03 -15.28 9.26
N MET A 308 -1.25 -14.18 8.54
CA MET A 308 -2.30 -14.08 7.50
C MET A 308 -2.03 -14.98 6.29
N ALA A 309 -0.76 -15.26 6.00
CA ALA A 309 -0.34 -16.15 4.92
C ALA A 309 -0.45 -17.65 5.26
N ILE A 310 -0.73 -18.02 6.52
CA ILE A 310 -0.94 -19.42 6.90
C ILE A 310 -2.20 -19.96 6.22
N ASP A 311 -2.09 -21.17 5.67
CA ASP A 311 -3.27 -21.90 5.22
C ASP A 311 -4.06 -22.45 6.43
N TYR A 312 -5.25 -21.87 6.64
CA TYR A 312 -6.18 -22.26 7.69
C TYR A 312 -7.19 -23.33 7.23
N GLY A 313 -7.01 -23.90 6.03
CA GLY A 313 -7.88 -24.90 5.43
C GLY A 313 -9.13 -24.28 4.85
N ALA A 314 -10.24 -24.31 5.60
CA ALA A 314 -11.52 -23.82 5.08
C ALA A 314 -11.45 -22.32 4.73
N LEU A 315 -11.93 -21.96 3.52
CA LEU A 315 -11.91 -20.58 3.02
C LEU A 315 -12.55 -19.58 4.00
N SER A 316 -13.66 -19.95 4.63
CA SER A 316 -14.33 -19.14 5.64
C SER A 316 -13.47 -18.87 6.88
N VAL A 317 -12.66 -19.85 7.29
CA VAL A 317 -11.71 -19.71 8.40
C VAL A 317 -10.54 -18.82 7.97
N LYS A 318 -9.98 -19.04 6.77
CA LYS A 318 -8.91 -18.17 6.22
C LYS A 318 -9.37 -16.71 6.14
N ALA A 319 -10.59 -16.45 5.65
CA ALA A 319 -11.20 -15.13 5.59
C ALA A 319 -11.38 -14.51 7.00
N PHE A 320 -11.96 -15.26 7.93
CA PHE A 320 -12.11 -14.81 9.32
C PHE A 320 -10.77 -14.45 9.96
N MET A 321 -9.76 -15.31 9.80
CA MET A 321 -8.42 -15.06 10.33
C MET A 321 -7.79 -13.82 9.71
N ASN A 322 -7.90 -13.61 8.40
CA ASN A 322 -7.37 -12.41 7.74
C ASN A 322 -8.03 -11.12 8.26
N ILE A 323 -9.34 -11.13 8.48
CA ILE A 323 -10.08 -9.99 9.06
C ILE A 323 -9.57 -9.68 10.47
N VAL A 324 -9.51 -10.71 11.34
CA VAL A 324 -9.09 -10.55 12.74
C VAL A 324 -7.63 -10.11 12.83
N LEU A 325 -6.75 -10.77 12.08
CA LEU A 325 -5.32 -10.46 12.08
C LEU A 325 -5.03 -9.08 11.48
N SER A 326 -5.72 -8.67 10.42
CA SER A 326 -5.60 -7.30 9.88
C SER A 326 -6.02 -6.26 10.92
N TYR A 327 -7.14 -6.47 11.61
CA TYR A 327 -7.57 -5.59 12.70
C TYR A 327 -6.52 -5.52 13.83
N LEU A 328 -6.03 -6.67 14.28
CA LEU A 328 -5.03 -6.74 15.34
C LEU A 328 -3.71 -6.10 14.92
N GLN A 329 -3.28 -6.30 13.68
CA GLN A 329 -2.09 -5.66 13.10
C GLN A 329 -2.22 -4.14 13.18
N GLY A 330 -3.33 -3.58 12.71
CA GLY A 330 -3.58 -2.13 12.77
C GLY A 330 -3.63 -1.60 14.20
N PHE A 331 -4.37 -2.29 15.08
CA PHE A 331 -4.51 -1.87 16.48
C PHE A 331 -3.18 -1.91 17.23
N LEU A 332 -2.45 -3.01 17.14
CA LEU A 332 -1.20 -3.19 17.88
C LEU A 332 -0.08 -2.33 17.32
N CYS A 333 0.04 -2.21 16.00
CA CYS A 333 1.16 -1.48 15.40
C CYS A 333 0.96 0.04 15.48
N CYS A 334 -0.26 0.54 15.29
CA CYS A 334 -0.53 1.97 15.34
C CYS A 334 -0.76 2.51 16.77
N GLY A 335 -0.87 1.66 17.79
CA GLY A 335 -1.05 2.15 19.16
C GLY A 335 -0.88 1.16 20.30
N GLY A 336 -1.30 -0.10 20.16
CA GLY A 336 -1.23 -1.08 21.25
C GLY A 336 0.19 -1.34 21.77
N ILE A 337 1.14 -1.66 20.90
CA ILE A 337 2.56 -1.85 21.27
C ILE A 337 3.17 -0.54 21.78
N PRO A 338 2.97 0.61 21.12
CA PRO A 338 3.37 1.92 21.66
C PRO A 338 2.87 2.19 23.08
N LEU A 339 1.62 1.83 23.39
CA LEU A 339 1.01 1.99 24.71
C LEU A 339 1.70 1.09 25.74
N LEU A 340 1.88 -0.19 25.43
CA LEU A 340 2.53 -1.15 26.32
C LEU A 340 3.98 -0.72 26.64
N TRP A 341 4.69 -0.19 25.65
CA TRP A 341 6.01 0.38 25.83
C TRP A 341 6.00 1.57 26.80
N ALA A 342 5.06 2.51 26.62
CA ALA A 342 4.90 3.67 27.48
C ALA A 342 4.62 3.27 28.95
N ILE A 343 3.69 2.32 29.15
CA ILE A 343 3.32 1.79 30.46
C ILE A 343 4.54 1.10 31.12
N GLY A 344 5.26 0.26 30.38
CA GLY A 344 6.44 -0.45 30.90
C GLY A 344 7.57 0.49 31.34
N LYS A 345 7.65 1.69 30.75
CA LYS A 345 8.60 2.74 31.14
C LYS A 345 8.07 3.68 32.23
N GLY A 346 6.82 3.50 32.68
CA GLY A 346 6.18 4.38 33.65
C GLY A 346 5.91 5.79 33.11
N ILE A 347 5.82 5.95 31.79
CA ILE A 347 5.58 7.26 31.16
C ILE A 347 4.10 7.58 31.35
N LYS A 348 3.82 8.71 32.03
CA LYS A 348 2.45 9.15 32.27
C LYS A 348 1.87 9.80 31.00
N PRO A 349 0.57 9.63 30.74
CA PRO A 349 -0.14 10.40 29.71
C PRO A 349 0.08 11.90 29.96
N SER A 350 0.39 12.68 28.93
CA SER A 350 0.58 14.12 29.10
C SER A 350 -0.77 14.77 29.45
N GLU A 351 -0.90 15.39 30.62
CA GLU A 351 -2.12 16.11 31.03
C GLU A 351 -2.38 17.38 30.22
N ASN A 352 -1.38 17.92 29.50
CA ASN A 352 -1.50 19.08 28.63
C ASN A 352 -0.60 18.93 27.40
N SER A 353 -1.20 18.67 26.24
CA SER A 353 -0.51 18.81 24.94
C SER A 353 -1.19 19.94 24.17
N PRO A 354 -0.52 21.08 23.94
CA PRO A 354 -0.96 21.99 22.90
C PRO A 354 -0.84 21.24 21.58
N GLN A 355 -1.98 20.81 21.06
CA GLN A 355 -2.16 20.70 19.62
C GLN A 355 -2.00 22.12 19.10
N ASP A 356 -0.84 22.49 18.58
CA ASP A 356 -0.81 23.58 17.62
C ASP A 356 -0.39 23.00 16.27
N PRO A 357 -1.35 22.90 15.32
CA PRO A 357 -1.06 22.64 13.92
C PRO A 357 0.02 23.59 13.35
N GLU A 358 0.28 24.73 13.99
CA GLU A 358 1.37 25.66 13.65
C GLU A 358 2.77 25.03 13.80
N SER A 359 2.96 24.08 14.72
CA SER A 359 4.28 23.47 14.98
C SER A 359 4.66 22.37 13.98
N ALA A 360 3.68 21.84 13.24
CA ALA A 360 3.89 20.91 12.13
C ALA A 360 4.04 21.69 10.83
N GLY A 361 5.01 22.63 10.80
CA GLY A 361 5.45 23.31 9.58
C GLY A 361 4.31 23.67 8.64
N MET A 362 3.44 24.59 9.06
CA MET A 362 2.55 25.23 8.10
C MET A 362 3.40 25.73 6.93
N LEU A 363 2.98 25.36 5.72
CA LEU A 363 3.06 26.27 4.59
C LEU A 363 2.54 27.61 5.11
N ASN A 364 3.46 28.55 5.38
CA ASN A 364 3.11 29.96 5.52
C ASN A 364 2.41 30.35 4.22
N THR A 365 1.09 30.22 4.18
CA THR A 365 0.24 30.79 3.13
C THR A 365 -0.06 32.26 3.40
N GLU A 366 0.58 32.85 4.41
CA GLU A 366 0.64 34.29 4.63
C GLU A 366 2.09 34.77 4.61
N LYS A 367 2.69 34.77 3.42
CA LYS A 367 3.49 35.86 2.85
C LYS A 367 4.22 35.37 1.60
N ASP A 368 3.98 36.13 0.53
CA ASP A 368 4.61 36.14 -0.80
C ASP A 368 4.03 35.20 -1.86
#